data_AF-A0A1V3IUI7-F1
#
_entry.id   AF-A0A1V3IUI7-F1
#
_cell.length_a   1.000
_cell.length_b   1.000
_cell.length_c   1.000
_cell.angle_alpha   90.00
_cell.angle_beta   90.00
_cell.angle_gamma   90.00
#
_symmetry.space_group_name_H-M   'P 1'
#
loop_
_entity.id
_entity.type
_entity.pdbx_description
1 polymer ?
#
loop_
_entity_poly.entity_id
_entity_poly.type
_entity_poly.pdbx_seq_one_letter_code
_entity_poly.pdbx_strand_id
1 'polypeptide(L)'
;MKANSEYFYDPMRAFYDGGADYLTVEKHRLVVIAKHAYATLFKISCGDYGNCLIATKQIEQDMTDLTVFRRLFENAKEFPLDKNYIKYRYELDYDEQIKGLDKILLKYVEFLSSK
;
A
#
# COMPACT_ATOMS: atom_id res chain seq x y z
N MET A 1 -16.43 9.08 6.38
CA MET A 1 -15.64 7.83 6.34
C MET A 1 -14.29 8.17 6.97
N LYS A 2 -13.80 7.40 7.96
CA LYS A 2 -12.44 7.65 8.48
C LYS A 2 -11.45 7.38 7.35
N ALA A 3 -10.57 8.34 7.06
CA ALA A 3 -9.47 8.12 6.14
C ALA A 3 -8.59 6.99 6.68
N ASN A 4 -8.17 6.10 5.79
CA ASN A 4 -7.18 5.06 6.04
C ASN A 4 -6.41 4.79 4.75
N SER A 5 -5.40 3.94 4.83
CA SER A 5 -4.50 3.61 3.72
C SER A 5 -5.19 2.92 2.56
N GLU A 6 -6.41 2.39 2.74
CA GLU A 6 -7.24 1.85 1.65
C GLU A 6 -7.62 2.93 0.62
N TYR A 7 -7.49 4.22 0.94
CA TYR A 7 -7.59 5.30 -0.04
C TYR A 7 -6.67 5.09 -1.25
N PHE A 8 -5.50 4.48 -1.03
CA PHE A 8 -4.54 4.19 -2.09
C PHE A 8 -4.78 2.86 -2.80
N TYR A 9 -5.78 2.08 -2.39
CA TYR A 9 -6.11 0.84 -3.09
C TYR A 9 -6.86 1.15 -4.39
N ASP A 10 -6.22 0.85 -5.53
CA ASP A 10 -6.84 0.94 -6.86
C ASP A 10 -7.00 -0.49 -7.43
N PRO A 11 -8.21 -1.06 -7.38
CA PRO A 11 -8.45 -2.42 -7.87
C PRO A 11 -8.15 -2.58 -9.36
N MET A 12 -8.40 -1.55 -10.18
CA MET A 12 -8.16 -1.64 -11.63
C MET A 12 -6.66 -1.72 -11.93
N ARG A 13 -5.84 -0.90 -11.27
CA ARG A 13 -4.37 -1.02 -11.38
C ARG A 13 -3.85 -2.34 -10.83
N ALA A 14 -4.54 -2.88 -9.83
CA ALA A 14 -4.21 -4.16 -9.24
C ALA A 14 -4.41 -5.36 -10.18
N PHE A 15 -5.23 -5.23 -11.24
CA PHE A 15 -5.38 -6.22 -12.31
C PHE A 15 -4.29 -6.09 -13.39
N TYR A 16 -3.80 -4.88 -13.69
CA TYR A 16 -2.85 -4.63 -14.78
C TYR A 16 -1.37 -4.77 -14.38
N ASP A 17 -1.04 -4.66 -13.10
CA ASP A 17 0.32 -4.92 -12.56
C ASP A 17 0.62 -6.44 -12.45
N GLY A 18 -0.10 -7.24 -13.25
CA GLY A 18 -0.23 -8.69 -13.28
C GLY A 18 1.07 -9.43 -13.59
N GLY A 19 1.89 -9.57 -12.55
CA GLY A 19 2.96 -10.56 -12.51
C GLY A 19 3.02 -11.34 -11.19
N ALA A 20 2.18 -11.01 -10.22
CA ALA A 20 2.13 -11.69 -8.94
C ALA A 20 0.69 -12.13 -8.65
N ASP A 21 0.38 -13.37 -9.04
CA ASP A 21 -0.82 -14.08 -8.59
C ASP A 21 -0.67 -14.37 -7.09
N TYR A 22 -0.94 -13.36 -6.26
CA TYR A 22 -1.07 -13.58 -4.82
C TYR A 22 -2.31 -14.43 -4.57
N LEU A 23 -2.16 -15.42 -3.70
CA LEU A 23 -3.19 -16.42 -3.41
C LEU A 23 -4.24 -15.90 -2.41
N THR A 24 -3.93 -14.78 -1.75
CA THR A 24 -4.76 -14.14 -0.74
C THR A 24 -5.05 -12.69 -1.09
N VAL A 25 -6.27 -12.25 -0.78
CA VAL A 25 -6.74 -10.89 -1.04
C VAL A 25 -5.99 -9.88 -0.17
N GLU A 26 -5.65 -10.27 1.06
CA GLU A 26 -4.94 -9.46 2.05
C GLU A 26 -3.55 -9.07 1.55
N LYS A 27 -2.77 -10.04 1.06
CA LYS A 27 -1.44 -9.77 0.50
C LYS A 27 -1.53 -8.88 -0.72
N HIS A 28 -2.44 -9.20 -1.64
CA HIS A 28 -2.67 -8.39 -2.84
C HIS A 28 -2.97 -6.94 -2.49
N ARG A 29 -3.93 -6.71 -1.59
CA ARG A 29 -4.30 -5.36 -1.14
C ARG A 29 -3.13 -4.60 -0.55
N LEU A 30 -2.41 -5.18 0.41
CA LEU A 30 -1.31 -4.51 1.09
C LEU A 30 -0.17 -4.14 0.13
N VAL A 31 0.18 -5.05 -0.80
CA VAL A 31 1.20 -4.78 -1.82
C VAL A 31 0.76 -3.65 -2.76
N VAL A 32 -0.49 -3.69 -3.23
CA VAL A 32 -1.04 -2.70 -4.16
C VAL A 32 -1.08 -1.32 -3.51
N ILE A 33 -1.54 -1.23 -2.26
CA ILE A 33 -1.55 0.02 -1.50
C ILE A 33 -0.14 0.59 -1.41
N ALA A 34 0.86 -0.21 -1.00
CA ALA A 34 2.23 0.26 -0.86
C ALA A 34 2.83 0.74 -2.19
N LYS A 35 2.60 -0.01 -3.29
CA LYS A 35 3.04 0.38 -4.64
C LYS A 35 2.39 1.67 -5.11
N HIS A 36 1.07 1.78 -4.99
CA HIS A 36 0.33 2.92 -5.50
C HIS A 36 0.59 4.18 -4.67
N ALA A 37 0.71 4.03 -3.35
CA ALA A 37 1.11 5.11 -2.48
C ALA A 37 2.50 5.62 -2.86
N TYR A 38 3.48 4.74 -3.09
CA TYR A 38 4.81 5.15 -3.54
C TYR A 38 4.75 5.98 -4.83
N ALA A 39 4.02 5.50 -5.84
CA ALA A 39 3.87 6.22 -7.11
C ALA A 39 3.19 7.58 -6.93
N THR A 40 2.21 7.67 -6.03
CA THR A 40 1.55 8.92 -5.68
C THR A 40 2.51 9.88 -4.97
N LEU A 41 3.27 9.41 -3.98
CA LEU A 41 4.25 10.21 -3.27
C LEU A 41 5.36 10.73 -4.21
N PHE A 42 5.81 9.90 -5.16
CA PHE A 42 6.75 10.33 -6.19
C PHE A 42 6.20 11.52 -6.98
N LYS A 43 4.96 11.44 -7.47
CA LYS A 43 4.30 12.55 -8.17
C LYS A 43 4.12 13.80 -7.29
N ILE A 44 3.80 13.63 -6.01
CA ILE A 44 3.76 14.74 -5.05
C ILE A 44 5.15 15.39 -4.94
N SER A 45 6.21 14.60 -4.85
CA SER A 45 7.59 15.11 -4.78
C SER A 45 8.01 15.87 -6.04
N CYS A 46 7.44 15.53 -7.21
CA CYS A 46 7.63 16.23 -8.47
C CYS A 46 6.76 17.50 -8.62
N GLY A 47 5.84 17.75 -7.70
CA GLY A 47 4.95 18.92 -7.74
C GLY A 47 3.69 18.74 -8.59
N ASP A 48 3.39 17.51 -9.05
CA ASP A 48 2.21 17.22 -9.90
C ASP A 48 0.88 17.55 -9.21
N TYR A 49 0.89 17.60 -7.87
CA TYR A 49 -0.25 17.96 -7.04
C TYR A 49 -0.09 19.37 -6.45
N GLY A 50 0.65 20.29 -7.06
CA GLY A 50 0.86 21.63 -6.51
C GLY A 50 1.56 21.63 -5.15
N ASN A 51 1.42 22.71 -4.38
CA ASN A 51 2.15 22.89 -3.13
C ASN A 51 1.68 21.92 -2.03
N CYS A 52 2.47 20.87 -1.79
CA CYS A 52 2.34 20.02 -0.63
C CYS A 52 3.07 20.66 0.56
N LEU A 53 2.40 20.74 1.72
CA LEU A 53 3.00 21.27 2.96
C LEU A 53 4.01 20.30 3.58
N ILE A 54 4.05 19.05 3.11
CA ILE A 54 4.98 18.03 3.58
C ILE A 54 6.34 18.27 2.91
N ALA A 55 7.38 18.44 3.73
CA ALA A 55 8.74 18.66 3.24
C ALA A 55 9.20 17.50 2.33
N THR A 56 9.83 17.80 1.19
CA THR A 56 10.30 16.79 0.23
C THR A 56 11.14 15.69 0.86
N LYS A 57 12.04 16.04 1.79
CA LYS A 57 12.86 15.06 2.54
C LYS A 57 12.01 14.05 3.33
N GLN A 58 10.86 14.49 3.87
CA GLN A 58 9.93 13.59 4.54
C GLN A 58 9.24 12.67 3.54
N ILE A 59 8.88 13.17 2.36
CA ILE A 59 8.28 12.37 1.28
C ILE A 59 9.25 11.28 0.83
N GLU A 60 10.52 11.61 0.65
CA GLU A 60 11.58 10.64 0.29
C GLU A 60 11.77 9.56 1.36
N GLN A 61 11.73 9.93 2.64
CA GLN A 61 11.79 8.97 3.74
C GLN A 61 10.56 8.06 3.74
N ASP A 62 9.36 8.63 3.59
CA ASP A 62 8.11 7.86 3.56
C ASP A 62 8.09 6.89 2.36
N MET A 63 8.63 7.29 1.20
CA MET A 63 8.82 6.41 0.04
C MET A 63 9.78 5.26 0.32
N THR A 64 10.85 5.51 1.09
CA THR A 64 11.77 4.48 1.55
C THR A 64 11.04 3.49 2.47
N ASP A 65 10.28 3.99 3.43
CA ASP A 65 9.51 3.16 4.37
C ASP A 65 8.44 2.33 3.65
N LEU A 66 7.75 2.91 2.64
CA LEU A 66 6.81 2.17 1.79
C LEU A 66 7.50 1.06 0.99
N THR A 67 8.75 1.25 0.57
CA THR A 67 9.53 0.19 -0.08
C THR A 67 9.84 -0.96 0.88
N VAL A 68 10.11 -0.65 2.16
CA VAL A 68 10.29 -1.65 3.21
C VAL A 68 9.01 -2.43 3.45
N PHE A 69 7.86 -1.74 3.60
CA PHE A 69 6.55 -2.38 3.74
C PHE A 69 6.21 -3.25 2.54
N ARG A 70 6.40 -2.75 1.31
CA ARG A 70 6.16 -3.51 0.10
C ARG A 70 6.96 -4.82 0.09
N ARG A 71 8.27 -4.76 0.40
CA ARG A 71 9.13 -5.96 0.46
C ARG A 71 8.68 -6.91 1.56
N LEU A 72 8.29 -6.40 2.72
CA LEU A 72 7.71 -7.22 3.79
C LEU A 72 6.47 -7.97 3.29
N PHE A 73 5.56 -7.27 2.62
CA PHE A 73 4.31 -7.86 2.16
C PHE A 73 4.52 -8.89 1.04
N GLU A 74 5.38 -8.58 0.06
CA GLU A 74 5.70 -9.47 -1.05
C GLU A 74 6.35 -10.78 -0.57
N ASN A 75 7.24 -10.70 0.43
CA ASN A 75 8.00 -11.85 0.94
C ASN A 75 7.26 -12.67 2.01
N ALA A 76 6.20 -12.12 2.62
CA ALA A 76 5.41 -12.86 3.59
C ALA A 76 4.67 -14.03 2.94
N LYS A 77 4.59 -15.14 3.70
CA LYS A 77 4.13 -16.41 3.17
C LYS A 77 2.61 -16.45 3.01
N GLU A 78 2.19 -17.27 2.07
CA GLU A 78 0.80 -17.70 1.92
C GLU A 78 0.80 -19.21 2.04
N PHE A 79 -0.06 -19.76 2.90
CA PHE A 79 -0.11 -21.19 3.16
C PHE A 79 -1.53 -21.73 2.94
N PRO A 80 -1.66 -22.94 2.37
CA PRO A 80 -2.95 -23.56 2.15
C PRO A 80 -3.61 -23.90 3.50
N LEU A 81 -4.90 -23.61 3.60
CA LEU A 81 -5.75 -23.94 4.75
C LEU A 81 -6.42 -25.30 4.62
N ASP A 82 -6.47 -25.83 3.40
CA ASP A 82 -7.08 -27.12 3.11
C ASP A 82 -6.17 -27.97 2.21
N LYS A 83 -6.44 -29.28 2.18
CA LYS A 83 -5.68 -30.24 1.36
C LYS A 83 -5.93 -30.10 -0.14
N ASN A 84 -6.96 -29.35 -0.53
CA ASN A 84 -7.36 -29.14 -1.92
C ASN A 84 -6.74 -27.87 -2.51
N TYR A 85 -5.97 -27.11 -1.72
CA TYR A 85 -5.32 -25.86 -2.11
C TYR A 85 -6.31 -24.82 -2.64
N ILE A 86 -7.56 -24.83 -2.16
CA ILE A 86 -8.60 -23.88 -2.59
C ILE A 86 -8.54 -22.61 -1.75
N LYS A 87 -8.25 -22.75 -0.45
CA LYS A 87 -8.15 -21.63 0.49
C LYS A 87 -6.72 -21.44 0.95
N TYR A 88 -6.28 -20.18 0.93
CA TYR A 88 -4.99 -19.76 1.45
C TYR A 88 -5.18 -18.80 2.61
N ARG A 89 -4.19 -18.77 3.49
CA ARG A 89 -4.06 -17.78 4.55
C ARG A 89 -2.75 -17.04 4.38
N TYR A 90 -2.83 -15.74 4.58
CA TYR A 90 -1.66 -14.88 4.60
C TYR A 90 -1.04 -14.88 5.99
N GLU A 91 0.29 -14.88 6.06
CA GLU A 91 1.03 -14.91 7.32
C GLU A 91 0.88 -13.64 8.14
N LEU A 92 0.72 -12.48 7.50
CA LEU A 92 0.58 -11.21 8.20
C LEU A 92 -0.89 -10.91 8.52
N ASP A 93 -1.12 -10.32 9.69
CA ASP A 93 -2.42 -9.77 10.06
C ASP A 93 -2.70 -8.47 9.30
N TYR A 94 -3.76 -8.46 8.50
CA TYR A 94 -4.11 -7.34 7.65
C TYR A 94 -4.40 -6.05 8.45
N ASP A 95 -5.14 -6.18 9.56
CA ASP A 95 -5.56 -5.04 10.38
C ASP A 95 -4.39 -4.38 11.12
N GLU A 96 -3.36 -5.16 11.47
CA GLU A 96 -2.10 -4.63 12.00
C GLU A 96 -1.27 -3.96 10.91
N GLN A 97 -1.14 -4.58 9.73
CA GLN A 97 -0.33 -4.05 8.65
C GLN A 97 -0.91 -2.75 8.08
N ILE A 98 -2.24 -2.64 7.95
CA ILE A 98 -2.90 -1.41 7.47
C ILE A 98 -2.69 -0.25 8.45
N LYS A 99 -2.71 -0.50 9.77
CA LYS A 99 -2.36 0.51 10.79
C LYS A 99 -0.90 0.95 10.69
N GLY A 100 -0.01 0.04 10.28
CA GLY A 100 1.38 0.36 9.97
C GLY A 100 1.49 1.36 8.83
N LEU A 101 0.77 1.11 7.74
CA LEU A 101 0.68 2.02 6.59
C LEU A 101 0.02 3.35 6.95
N ASP A 102 -1.01 3.35 7.80
CA ASP A 102 -1.74 4.57 8.21
C ASP A 102 -0.80 5.61 8.87
N LYS A 103 0.21 5.16 9.61
CA LYS A 103 1.21 6.04 10.24
C LYS A 103 2.00 6.86 9.21
N ILE A 104 2.11 6.37 7.98
CA ILE A 104 2.78 7.04 6.88
C ILE A 104 1.76 7.79 6.02
N LEU A 105 0.66 7.13 5.67
CA LEU A 105 -0.18 7.53 4.54
C LEU A 105 -1.30 8.52 4.89
N LEU A 106 -1.76 8.57 6.15
CA LEU A 106 -2.91 9.41 6.52
C LEU A 106 -2.70 10.90 6.20
N LYS A 107 -1.50 11.43 6.48
CA LYS A 107 -1.14 12.83 6.16
C LYS A 107 -1.23 13.15 4.67
N TYR A 108 -1.02 12.16 3.80
CA TYR A 108 -1.17 12.32 2.35
C TYR A 108 -2.62 12.19 1.91
N VAL A 109 -3.42 11.35 2.57
CA VAL A 109 -4.87 11.27 2.30
C VAL A 109 -5.53 12.62 2.59
N GLU A 110 -5.20 13.25 3.71
CA GLU A 110 -5.71 14.58 4.06
C GLU A 110 -5.34 15.63 2.99
N PHE A 111 -4.08 15.64 2.56
CA PHE A 111 -3.63 16.53 1.47
C PHE A 111 -4.37 16.27 0.16
N LEU A 112 -4.46 15.01 -0.28
CA LEU A 112 -5.08 14.64 -1.55
C LEU A 112 -6.60 14.84 -1.55
N SER A 113 -7.26 14.67 -0.40
CA SER A 113 -8.70 14.88 -0.25
C SER A 113 -9.09 16.36 -0.14
N SER A 114 -8.13 17.24 0.13
CA SER A 114 -8.34 18.70 0.23
C SER A 114 -8.29 19.43 -1.11
N LYS A 115 -8.12 18.69 -2.20
CA LYS A 115 -8.01 19.17 -3.58
C LYS A 115 -9.24 18.79 -4.39
#